data_AF-A0A399YNG1-F1
#
_entry.id   AF-A0A399YNG1-F1
#
_cell.length_a   1.000
_cell.length_b   1.000
_cell.length_c   1.000
_cell.angle_alpha   90.00
_cell.angle_beta   90.00
_cell.angle_gamma   90.00
#
_symmetry.space_group_name_H-M   'P 1'
#
loop_
_entity.id
_entity.type
_entity.pdbx_description
1 polymer ?
#
loop_
_entity_poly.entity_id
_entity_poly.type
_entity_poly.pdbx_seq_one_letter_code
_entity_poly.pdbx_strand_id
1 'polypeptide(L)'
;MSDDDIRDAVESNDPTRPQTFQETLDPYWRSLNLDGDPPEVLPVRSVTLAEANDVHFECMAEQGFPSVTDQHGQQAIEFSKDQAEAMKLSQYVCYARYPLEDKYFEPYSVDQLRAIYDWNRTEVTQCLRDQGVEASSPPSFETFVERYALTGREHWTATEGLDLMTLEELCPETPPDDRLYGAGD
;
A
#
# COMPACT_ATOMS: atom_id res chain seq x y z
N MET A 1 -5.64 -8.71 -26.67
CA MET A 1 -4.39 -7.94 -26.92
C MET A 1 -3.20 -8.90 -26.86
N SER A 2 -2.04 -8.57 -27.43
CA SER A 2 -0.84 -9.40 -27.21
C SER A 2 -0.20 -9.09 -25.85
N ASP A 3 0.59 -10.02 -25.31
CA ASP A 3 1.34 -9.81 -24.05
C ASP A 3 2.35 -8.65 -24.16
N ASP A 4 2.78 -8.32 -25.38
CA ASP A 4 3.61 -7.15 -25.67
C ASP A 4 2.79 -5.85 -25.57
N ASP A 5 1.57 -5.80 -26.13
CA ASP A 5 0.69 -4.62 -26.04
C ASP A 5 0.31 -4.30 -24.59
N ILE A 6 0.14 -5.34 -23.77
CA ILE A 6 -0.14 -5.22 -22.34
C ILE A 6 1.05 -4.62 -21.59
N ARG A 7 2.27 -5.09 -21.90
CA ARG A 7 3.50 -4.61 -21.27
C ARG A 7 3.74 -3.15 -21.60
N ASP A 8 3.61 -2.78 -22.87
CA ASP A 8 3.77 -1.40 -23.35
C ASP A 8 2.75 -0.45 -22.70
N ALA A 9 1.52 -0.91 -22.47
CA ALA A 9 0.48 -0.13 -21.80
C ALA A 9 0.77 0.08 -20.30
N VAL A 10 1.35 -0.90 -19.61
CA VAL A 10 1.77 -0.75 -18.20
C VAL A 10 2.98 0.19 -18.10
N GLU A 11 3.98 0.04 -18.97
CA GLU A 11 5.20 0.86 -18.97
C GLU A 11 4.93 2.33 -19.34
N SER A 12 3.94 2.60 -20.20
CA SER A 12 3.58 3.97 -20.62
C SER A 12 2.80 4.78 -19.56
N ASN A 13 2.38 4.17 -18.44
CA ASN A 13 1.70 4.84 -17.33
C ASN A 13 2.62 5.48 -16.29
N ASP A 14 3.95 5.51 -16.50
CA ASP A 14 4.90 6.12 -15.55
C ASP A 14 5.53 7.44 -16.05
N PRO A 15 4.77 8.53 -16.31
CA PRO A 15 5.35 9.80 -16.73
C PRO A 15 5.85 10.69 -15.58
N THR A 16 5.64 10.32 -14.31
CA THR A 16 5.95 11.19 -13.15
C THR A 16 6.67 10.48 -12.00
N ARG A 17 7.53 9.49 -12.30
CA ARG A 17 8.40 8.89 -11.28
C ARG A 17 9.25 9.97 -10.60
N PRO A 18 9.19 10.11 -9.26
CA PRO A 18 10.11 10.93 -8.50
C PRO A 18 11.56 10.57 -8.85
N GLN A 19 12.39 11.57 -9.15
CA GLN A 19 13.81 11.38 -9.48
C GLN A 19 14.69 11.32 -8.23
N THR A 20 14.19 11.83 -7.11
CA THR A 20 14.88 11.84 -5.83
C THR A 20 13.97 11.34 -4.71
N PHE A 21 14.58 10.85 -3.63
CA PHE A 21 13.86 10.48 -2.41
C PHE A 21 13.04 11.65 -1.84
N GLN A 22 13.55 12.87 -1.89
CA GLN A 22 12.83 14.04 -1.38
C GLN A 22 11.53 14.31 -2.18
N GLU A 23 11.55 14.10 -3.50
CA GLU A 23 10.37 14.27 -4.34
C GLU A 23 9.26 13.25 -4.02
N THR A 24 9.58 12.10 -3.42
CA THR A 24 8.55 11.15 -2.95
C THR A 24 7.83 11.68 -1.71
N LEU A 25 8.50 12.51 -0.91
CA LEU A 25 7.97 13.07 0.36
C LEU A 25 7.24 14.40 0.17
N ASP A 26 7.45 15.07 -0.95
CA ASP A 26 6.88 16.38 -1.30
C ASP A 26 5.34 16.43 -1.21
N PRO A 27 4.59 15.48 -1.83
CA PRO A 27 3.13 15.45 -1.71
C PRO A 27 2.69 15.25 -0.26
N TYR A 28 3.43 14.43 0.49
CA TYR A 28 3.13 14.17 1.88
C TYR A 28 3.35 15.40 2.77
N TRP A 29 4.47 16.11 2.61
CA TRP A 29 4.72 17.37 3.31
C TRP A 29 3.60 18.39 3.07
N ARG A 30 3.20 18.58 1.80
CA ARG A 30 2.10 19.49 1.44
C ARG A 30 0.79 19.11 2.12
N SER A 31 0.50 17.81 2.26
CA SER A 31 -0.72 17.33 2.92
C SER A 31 -0.77 17.63 4.42
N LEU A 32 0.38 17.77 5.08
CA LEU A 32 0.44 18.07 6.51
C LEU A 32 0.07 19.53 6.81
N ASN A 33 0.16 20.42 5.81
CA ASN A 33 -0.12 21.85 5.94
C ASN A 33 0.62 22.47 7.12
N LEU A 34 1.93 22.21 7.18
CA LEU A 34 2.88 22.82 8.10
C LEU A 34 3.54 24.03 7.42
N ASP A 35 3.92 25.02 8.22
CA ASP A 35 4.63 26.19 7.73
C ASP A 35 6.11 25.86 7.45
N GLY A 36 6.65 26.45 6.37
CA GLY A 36 8.06 26.33 6.00
C GLY A 36 8.41 25.15 5.10
N ASP A 37 9.71 24.96 4.92
CA ASP A 37 10.27 23.88 4.11
C ASP A 37 10.40 22.59 4.94
N PRO A 38 10.23 21.41 4.32
CA PRO A 38 10.42 20.14 5.03
C PRO A 38 11.87 20.02 5.51
N PRO A 39 12.11 19.44 6.70
CA PRO A 39 13.46 19.12 7.12
C PRO A 39 14.05 18.04 6.19
N GLU A 40 15.36 18.13 5.92
CA GLU A 40 16.07 17.06 5.22
C GLU A 40 16.19 15.84 6.16
N VAL A 41 15.66 14.69 5.72
CA VAL A 41 15.71 13.44 6.47
C VAL A 41 16.28 12.35 5.57
N LEU A 42 17.42 11.78 5.99
CA LEU A 42 18.02 10.64 5.30
C LEU A 42 17.33 9.34 5.72
N PRO A 43 17.00 8.43 4.78
CA PRO A 43 16.53 7.10 5.11
C PRO A 43 17.53 6.36 6.00
N VAL A 44 17.02 5.71 7.04
CA VAL A 44 17.80 4.76 7.84
C VAL A 44 17.88 3.42 7.11
N ARG A 45 16.73 2.94 6.63
CA ARG A 45 16.55 1.74 5.81
C ARG A 45 15.16 1.75 5.20
N SER A 46 14.95 0.97 4.14
CA SER A 46 13.59 0.66 3.67
C SER A 46 12.91 -0.38 4.57
N VAL A 47 11.58 -0.43 4.51
CA VAL A 47 10.75 -1.36 5.28
C VAL A 47 9.71 -2.09 4.42
N THR A 48 9.33 -3.29 4.84
CA THR A 48 8.20 -4.03 4.24
C THR A 48 6.85 -3.49 4.72
N LEU A 49 5.77 -3.75 3.98
CA LEU A 49 4.41 -3.42 4.43
C LEU A 49 4.07 -4.07 5.79
N ALA A 50 4.56 -5.29 6.03
CA ALA A 50 4.31 -6.04 7.26
C ALA A 50 4.93 -5.40 8.50
N GLU A 51 6.10 -4.77 8.38
CA GLU A 51 6.77 -4.13 9.53
C GLU A 51 6.52 -2.62 9.61
N ALA A 52 5.98 -1.99 8.55
CA ALA A 52 5.86 -0.54 8.44
C ALA A 52 5.10 0.10 9.62
N ASN A 53 4.03 -0.54 10.08
CA ASN A 53 3.22 -0.03 11.18
C ASN A 53 3.99 -0.07 12.52
N ASP A 54 4.64 -1.20 12.82
CA ASP A 54 5.42 -1.36 14.05
C ASP A 54 6.60 -0.38 14.09
N VAL A 55 7.35 -0.28 12.98
CA VAL A 55 8.47 0.66 12.85
C VAL A 55 8.00 2.12 12.94
N HIS A 56 6.81 2.43 12.40
CA HIS A 56 6.22 3.77 12.53
C HIS A 56 5.94 4.11 13.99
N PHE A 57 5.28 3.23 14.74
CA PHE A 57 4.98 3.48 16.15
C PHE A 57 6.22 3.51 17.05
N GLU A 58 7.22 2.67 16.79
CA GLU A 58 8.52 2.73 17.47
C GLU A 58 9.19 4.09 17.24
N CYS A 59 9.25 4.55 15.99
CA CYS A 59 9.80 5.86 15.66
C CYS A 59 9.02 7.00 16.32
N MET A 60 7.69 6.95 16.30
CA MET A 60 6.86 7.98 16.94
C MET A 60 7.07 8.02 18.45
N ALA A 61 7.25 6.88 19.11
CA ALA A 61 7.59 6.82 20.52
C ALA A 61 8.95 7.50 20.81
N GLU A 62 9.96 7.30 19.95
CA GLU A 62 11.25 8.02 20.04
C GLU A 62 11.10 9.54 19.86
N GLN A 63 10.14 9.98 19.04
CA GLN A 63 9.80 11.40 18.88
C GLN A 63 8.98 11.97 20.05
N GLY A 64 8.65 11.16 21.06
CA GLY A 64 7.87 11.57 22.23
C GLY A 64 6.36 11.41 22.07
N PHE A 65 5.92 10.65 21.06
CA PHE A 65 4.52 10.34 20.76
C PHE A 65 4.26 8.82 20.84
N PRO A 66 4.31 8.22 22.04
CA PRO A 66 4.06 6.79 22.20
C PRO A 66 2.60 6.45 21.85
N SER A 67 2.39 5.27 21.27
CA SER A 67 1.05 4.76 21.03
C SER A 67 0.42 4.18 22.30
N VAL A 68 -0.91 4.22 22.33
CA VAL A 68 -1.76 3.49 23.26
C VAL A 68 -2.53 2.43 22.47
N THR A 69 -2.75 1.28 23.08
CA THR A 69 -3.58 0.22 22.49
C THR A 69 -4.93 0.21 23.18
N ASP A 70 -6.00 0.26 22.40
CA ASP A 70 -7.36 0.18 22.93
C ASP A 70 -7.75 -1.26 23.32
N GLN A 71 -8.95 -1.42 23.86
CA GLN A 71 -9.48 -2.73 24.26
C GLN A 71 -9.71 -3.71 23.09
N HIS A 72 -9.65 -3.22 21.85
CA HIS A 72 -9.82 -3.99 20.62
C HIS A 72 -8.47 -4.31 19.96
N GLY A 73 -7.35 -3.93 20.57
CA GLY A 73 -6.01 -4.16 20.02
C GLY A 73 -5.56 -3.10 19.03
N GLN A 74 -6.33 -2.03 18.79
CA GLN A 74 -5.95 -0.97 17.87
C GLN A 74 -4.96 -0.01 18.52
N GLN A 75 -3.84 0.26 17.85
CA GLN A 75 -2.86 1.23 18.28
C GLN A 75 -3.19 2.63 17.76
N ALA A 76 -3.13 3.62 18.63
CA ALA A 76 -3.34 5.03 18.30
C ALA A 76 -2.36 5.92 19.06
N ILE A 77 -2.00 7.06 18.49
CA ILE A 77 -1.19 8.08 19.18
C ILE A 77 -2.13 9.15 19.73
N GLU A 78 -2.13 9.31 21.05
CA GLU A 78 -2.85 10.39 21.71
C GLU A 78 -1.98 11.65 21.78
N PHE A 79 -2.54 12.78 21.36
CA PHE A 79 -1.88 14.08 21.44
C PHE A 79 -2.90 15.18 21.70
N SER A 80 -2.45 16.26 22.36
CA SER A 80 -3.27 17.46 22.55
C SER A 80 -3.27 18.34 21.30
N LYS A 81 -4.28 19.20 21.13
CA LYS A 81 -4.35 20.13 19.97
C LYS A 81 -3.10 20.99 19.82
N ASP A 82 -2.51 21.41 20.94
CA ASP A 82 -1.29 22.23 20.95
C ASP A 82 -0.05 21.47 20.45
N GLN A 83 -0.10 20.14 20.42
CA GLN A 83 0.96 19.27 19.89
C GLN A 83 0.74 18.87 18.43
N ALA A 84 -0.35 19.29 17.78
CA ALA A 84 -0.73 18.79 16.46
C ALA A 84 0.36 19.01 15.39
N GLU A 85 1.02 20.16 15.37
CA GLU A 85 2.09 20.44 14.42
C GLU A 85 3.34 19.59 14.68
N ALA A 86 3.72 19.47 15.96
CA ALA A 86 4.85 18.61 16.37
C ALA A 86 4.59 17.13 16.05
N MET A 87 3.35 16.68 16.19
CA MET A 87 2.93 15.33 15.85
C MET A 87 3.04 15.09 14.34
N LYS A 88 2.50 15.99 13.51
CA LYS A 88 2.62 15.92 12.04
C LYS A 88 4.07 15.92 11.57
N LEU A 89 4.92 16.76 12.16
CA LEU A 89 6.35 16.81 11.85
C LEU A 89 7.03 15.49 12.22
N SER A 90 6.67 14.90 13.37
CA SER A 90 7.20 13.61 13.80
C SER A 90 6.78 12.49 12.85
N GLN A 91 5.52 12.50 12.39
CA GLN A 91 5.06 11.57 11.36
C GLN A 91 5.89 11.71 10.08
N TYR A 92 6.09 12.94 9.59
CA TYR A 92 6.95 13.21 8.43
C TYR A 92 8.34 12.61 8.59
N VAL A 93 9.00 12.88 9.72
CA VAL A 93 10.34 12.36 10.01
C VAL A 93 10.34 10.84 10.03
N CYS A 94 9.34 10.20 10.63
CA CYS A 94 9.27 8.75 10.71
C CYS A 94 9.01 8.08 9.36
N TYR A 95 8.10 8.62 8.54
CA TYR A 95 7.88 8.16 7.17
C TYR A 95 9.14 8.31 6.31
N ALA A 96 9.88 9.41 6.49
CA ALA A 96 11.11 9.65 5.73
C ALA A 96 12.30 8.78 6.19
N ARG A 97 12.38 8.44 7.49
CA ARG A 97 13.43 7.54 8.01
C ARG A 97 13.24 6.10 7.56
N TYR A 98 11.99 5.67 7.40
CA TYR A 98 11.62 4.29 7.13
C TYR A 98 10.66 4.20 5.93
N PRO A 99 11.12 4.58 4.72
CA PRO A 99 10.30 4.45 3.53
C PRO A 99 10.01 2.98 3.21
N LEU A 100 8.88 2.72 2.56
CA LEU A 100 8.60 1.39 2.03
C LEU A 100 9.63 0.99 0.96
N GLU A 101 9.84 -0.31 0.78
CA GLU A 101 10.68 -0.82 -0.32
C GLU A 101 10.18 -0.37 -1.70
N ASP A 102 11.10 -0.03 -2.61
CA ASP A 102 10.78 0.48 -3.95
C ASP A 102 9.80 -0.42 -4.72
N LYS A 103 9.87 -1.73 -4.51
CA LYS A 103 9.01 -2.74 -5.14
C LYS A 103 7.50 -2.48 -4.97
N TYR A 104 7.09 -1.78 -3.91
CA TYR A 104 5.68 -1.45 -3.67
C TYR A 104 5.19 -0.21 -4.44
N PHE A 105 6.11 0.56 -5.02
CA PHE A 105 5.81 1.75 -5.82
C PHE A 105 5.93 1.50 -7.32
N GLU A 106 6.57 0.40 -7.72
CA GLU A 106 6.66 -0.04 -9.10
C GLU A 106 5.29 -0.55 -9.61
N PRO A 107 4.93 -0.27 -10.87
CA PRO A 107 3.79 -0.93 -11.50
C PRO A 107 3.94 -2.46 -11.44
N TYR A 108 2.82 -3.15 -11.28
CA TYR A 108 2.82 -4.61 -11.32
C TYR A 108 3.22 -5.12 -12.70
N SER A 109 4.15 -6.06 -12.72
CA SER A 109 4.44 -6.86 -13.92
C SER A 109 3.24 -7.75 -14.28
N VAL A 110 3.22 -8.25 -15.52
CA VAL A 110 2.16 -9.17 -15.98
C VAL A 110 2.07 -10.44 -15.13
N ASP A 111 3.21 -10.95 -14.65
CA ASP A 111 3.25 -12.13 -13.78
C ASP A 111 2.66 -11.82 -12.39
N GLN A 112 2.94 -10.63 -11.84
CA GLN A 112 2.31 -10.17 -10.61
C GLN A 112 0.81 -9.96 -10.77
N LEU A 113 0.38 -9.36 -11.88
CA LEU A 113 -1.04 -9.22 -12.23
C LEU A 113 -1.72 -10.59 -12.33
N ARG A 114 -1.05 -11.59 -12.90
CA ARG A 114 -1.56 -12.97 -12.95
C ARG A 114 -1.66 -13.57 -11.56
N ALA A 115 -0.66 -13.40 -10.71
CA ALA A 115 -0.69 -13.89 -9.33
C ALA A 115 -1.84 -13.27 -8.52
N ILE A 116 -2.05 -11.95 -8.64
CA ILE A 116 -3.15 -11.23 -8.00
C ILE A 116 -4.51 -11.72 -8.50
N TYR A 117 -4.65 -11.87 -9.82
CA TYR A 117 -5.88 -12.34 -10.44
C TYR A 117 -6.23 -13.78 -9.98
N ASP A 118 -5.26 -14.69 -10.02
CA ASP A 118 -5.47 -16.08 -9.60
C ASP A 118 -5.78 -16.17 -8.10
N TRP A 119 -5.11 -15.38 -7.26
CA TRP A 119 -5.37 -15.30 -5.83
C TRP A 119 -6.80 -14.86 -5.52
N ASN A 120 -7.28 -13.79 -6.18
CA ASN A 120 -8.66 -13.33 -6.02
C ASN A 120 -9.67 -14.40 -6.48
N ARG A 121 -9.40 -15.03 -7.62
CA ARG A 121 -10.27 -16.06 -8.20
C ARG A 121 -10.36 -17.33 -7.36
N THR A 122 -9.34 -17.61 -6.55
CA THR A 122 -9.22 -18.87 -5.79
C THR A 122 -9.32 -18.62 -4.29
N GLU A 123 -8.25 -18.12 -3.70
CA GLU A 123 -8.10 -17.96 -2.25
C GLU A 123 -9.12 -16.98 -1.66
N VAL A 124 -9.27 -15.78 -2.24
CA VAL A 124 -10.21 -14.77 -1.73
C VAL A 124 -11.65 -15.24 -1.93
N THR A 125 -11.98 -15.74 -3.12
CA THR A 125 -13.31 -16.28 -3.42
C THR A 125 -13.71 -17.42 -2.49
N GLN A 126 -12.76 -18.32 -2.16
CA GLN A 126 -13.01 -19.40 -1.22
C GLN A 126 -13.15 -18.88 0.22
N CYS A 127 -12.30 -17.94 0.64
CA CYS A 127 -12.40 -17.31 1.95
C CYS A 127 -13.76 -16.62 2.15
N LEU A 128 -14.21 -15.82 1.18
CA LEU A 128 -15.52 -15.16 1.21
C LEU A 128 -16.66 -16.19 1.34
N ARG A 129 -16.59 -17.29 0.58
CA ARG A 129 -17.56 -18.38 0.68
C ARG A 129 -17.60 -19.00 2.09
N ASP A 130 -16.44 -19.18 2.72
CA ASP A 130 -16.35 -19.72 4.08
C ASP A 130 -16.91 -18.75 5.14
N GLN A 131 -16.87 -17.45 4.85
CA GLN A 131 -17.57 -16.41 5.64
C GLN A 131 -19.07 -16.29 5.29
N GLY A 132 -19.59 -17.11 4.37
CA GLY A 132 -20.98 -17.04 3.91
C GLY A 132 -21.28 -15.82 3.03
N VAL A 133 -20.24 -15.21 2.46
CA VAL A 133 -20.32 -14.04 1.58
C VAL A 133 -20.16 -14.47 0.13
N GLU A 134 -20.98 -13.90 -0.76
CA GLU A 134 -20.88 -14.15 -2.19
C GLU A 134 -19.81 -13.24 -2.81
N ALA A 135 -18.84 -13.85 -3.48
CA ALA A 135 -17.79 -13.13 -4.20
C ALA A 135 -18.30 -12.56 -5.53
N SER A 136 -17.71 -11.43 -5.94
CA SER A 136 -17.87 -10.89 -7.29
C SER A 136 -17.40 -11.91 -8.34
N SER A 137 -18.05 -11.90 -9.51
CA SER A 137 -17.66 -12.79 -10.61
C SER A 137 -16.38 -12.28 -11.29
N PRO A 138 -15.38 -13.15 -11.54
CA PRO A 138 -14.15 -12.73 -12.20
C PRO A 138 -14.39 -12.33 -13.65
N PRO A 139 -13.79 -11.23 -14.14
CA PRO A 139 -13.72 -10.92 -15.57
C PRO A 139 -12.74 -11.87 -16.26
N SER A 140 -12.51 -11.68 -17.56
CA SER A 140 -11.36 -12.34 -18.21
C SER A 140 -10.04 -11.74 -17.71
N PHE A 141 -8.93 -12.50 -17.80
CA PHE A 141 -7.61 -11.97 -17.45
C PHE A 141 -7.24 -10.77 -18.33
N GLU A 142 -7.60 -10.80 -19.62
CA GLU A 142 -7.37 -9.68 -20.54
C GLU A 142 -8.08 -8.41 -20.05
N THR A 143 -9.36 -8.51 -19.68
CA THR A 143 -10.15 -7.39 -19.15
C THR A 143 -9.60 -6.88 -17.81
N PHE A 144 -9.12 -7.78 -16.94
CA PHE A 144 -8.47 -7.42 -15.69
C PHE A 144 -7.23 -6.55 -15.92
N VAL A 145 -6.36 -6.98 -16.85
CA VAL A 145 -5.12 -6.27 -17.17
C VAL A 145 -5.40 -4.95 -17.91
N GLU A 146 -6.36 -4.93 -18.83
CA GLU A 146 -6.79 -3.71 -19.52
C GLU A 146 -7.22 -2.63 -18.52
N ARG A 147 -7.99 -2.99 -17.49
CA ARG A 147 -8.41 -2.05 -16.44
C ARG A 147 -7.23 -1.50 -15.65
N TYR A 148 -6.28 -2.37 -15.28
CA TYR A 148 -5.05 -1.95 -14.60
C TYR A 148 -4.24 -1.00 -15.48
N ALA A 149 -4.05 -1.34 -16.75
CA ALA A 149 -3.30 -0.55 -17.71
C ALA A 149 -3.94 0.82 -18.04
N LEU A 150 -5.18 1.10 -17.63
CA LEU A 150 -5.78 2.43 -17.80
C LEU A 150 -5.42 3.40 -16.67
N THR A 151 -5.05 2.89 -15.49
CA THR A 151 -4.94 3.69 -14.26
C THR A 151 -3.68 3.41 -13.43
N GLY A 152 -2.98 2.31 -13.72
CA GLY A 152 -1.87 1.76 -12.93
C GLY A 152 -2.28 1.25 -11.55
N ARG A 153 -3.57 1.23 -11.21
CA ARG A 153 -4.06 0.91 -9.85
C ARG A 153 -5.36 0.12 -9.83
N GLU A 154 -6.36 0.54 -10.60
CA GLU A 154 -7.67 -0.09 -10.61
C GLU A 154 -7.62 -1.46 -11.27
N HIS A 155 -8.10 -2.48 -10.57
CA HIS A 155 -8.23 -3.83 -11.09
C HIS A 155 -9.41 -4.52 -10.39
N TRP A 156 -9.86 -5.65 -10.93
CA TRP A 156 -10.95 -6.40 -10.30
C TRP A 156 -10.44 -7.15 -9.06
N THR A 157 -11.26 -7.16 -8.01
CA THR A 157 -11.08 -8.01 -6.83
C THR A 157 -12.34 -8.86 -6.60
N ALA A 158 -12.20 -9.98 -5.90
CA ALA A 158 -13.35 -10.83 -5.56
C ALA A 158 -14.35 -10.16 -4.60
N THR A 159 -13.96 -9.02 -4.03
CA THR A 159 -14.70 -8.23 -3.06
C THR A 159 -15.43 -7.03 -3.64
N GLU A 160 -15.35 -6.79 -4.96
CA GLU A 160 -16.02 -5.66 -5.59
C GLU A 160 -17.51 -5.59 -5.24
N GLY A 161 -17.95 -4.43 -4.74
CA GLY A 161 -19.33 -4.20 -4.32
C GLY A 161 -19.66 -4.70 -2.91
N LEU A 162 -18.69 -5.24 -2.17
CA LEU A 162 -18.82 -5.57 -0.75
C LEU A 162 -18.38 -4.40 0.15
N ASP A 163 -18.91 -4.37 1.36
CA ASP A 163 -18.42 -3.50 2.43
C ASP A 163 -17.27 -4.22 3.17
N LEU A 164 -16.07 -3.70 3.03
CA LEU A 164 -14.82 -4.40 3.30
C LEU A 164 -14.27 -4.26 4.72
N MET A 165 -14.87 -3.38 5.53
CA MET A 165 -14.32 -3.00 6.84
C MET A 165 -14.13 -4.17 7.83
N THR A 166 -14.73 -5.33 7.59
CA THR A 166 -14.57 -6.52 8.45
C THR A 166 -13.94 -7.72 7.75
N LEU A 167 -13.62 -7.63 6.46
CA LEU A 167 -13.19 -8.77 5.65
C LEU A 167 -11.72 -8.71 5.25
N GLU A 168 -11.10 -7.53 5.24
CA GLU A 168 -9.70 -7.37 4.78
C GLU A 168 -8.70 -8.19 5.62
N GLU A 169 -8.86 -8.21 6.95
CA GLU A 169 -8.04 -9.05 7.84
C GLU A 169 -8.34 -10.55 7.69
N LEU A 170 -9.56 -10.92 7.27
CA LEU A 170 -9.99 -12.30 7.17
C LEU A 170 -9.67 -12.92 5.81
N CYS A 171 -9.80 -12.14 4.75
CA CYS A 171 -9.66 -12.53 3.36
C CYS A 171 -8.73 -11.53 2.63
N PRO A 172 -7.40 -11.65 2.80
CA PRO A 172 -6.45 -10.74 2.20
C PRO A 172 -6.59 -10.68 0.67
N GLU A 173 -6.81 -9.50 0.11
CA GLU A 173 -7.09 -9.34 -1.33
C GLU A 173 -5.86 -9.54 -2.22
N THR A 174 -4.67 -9.44 -1.64
CA THR A 174 -3.39 -9.64 -2.33
C THR A 174 -2.69 -10.89 -1.83
N PRO A 175 -1.92 -11.58 -2.69
CA PRO A 175 -1.04 -12.65 -2.24
C PRO A 175 -0.01 -12.10 -1.23
N PRO A 176 0.50 -12.95 -0.32
CA PRO A 176 1.63 -12.62 0.52
C PRO A 176 2.84 -12.09 -0.28
N ASP A 177 3.60 -11.18 0.32
CA ASP A 177 4.70 -10.48 -0.35
C ASP A 177 5.78 -11.41 -0.93
N ASP A 178 6.05 -12.54 -0.31
CA ASP A 178 6.99 -13.55 -0.82
C ASP A 178 6.48 -14.22 -2.10
N ARG A 179 5.16 -14.34 -2.26
CA ARG A 179 4.53 -14.86 -3.48
C ARG A 179 4.37 -13.79 -4.55
N LEU A 180 4.14 -12.53 -4.16
CA LEU A 180 3.91 -11.43 -5.10
C LEU A 180 5.21 -10.74 -5.56
N TYR A 181 6.20 -10.64 -4.69
CA TYR A 181 7.47 -9.95 -4.95
C TYR A 181 8.70 -10.83 -4.75
N GLY A 182 8.54 -12.08 -4.32
CA GLY A 182 9.65 -13.02 -4.27
C GLY A 182 10.17 -13.30 -5.68
N ALA A 183 11.49 -13.39 -5.80
CA ALA A 183 12.09 -13.86 -7.05
C ALA A 183 11.55 -15.27 -7.34
N GLY A 184 10.96 -15.47 -8.52
CA GLY A 184 10.90 -16.81 -9.09
C GLY A 184 12.33 -17.28 -9.25
N ASP A 185 12.68 -18.38 -8.59
CA ASP A 185 13.97 -19.05 -8.74
C ASP A 185 14.32 -19.32 -10.22
#